data_AF-A0A851BQW7-F1
#
_entry.id   AF-A0A851BQW7-F1
#
_cell.length_a   1.000
_cell.length_b   1.000
_cell.length_c   1.000
_cell.angle_alpha   90.00
_cell.angle_beta   90.00
_cell.angle_gamma   90.00
#
_symmetry.space_group_name_H-M   'P 1'
#
loop_
_entity.id
_entity.type
_entity.pdbx_description
1 polymer ?
#
loop_
_entity_poly.entity_id
_entity_poly.type
_entity_poly.pdbx_seq_one_letter_code
_entity_poly.pdbx_strand_id
1 'polypeptide(L)' 'SQSRFQRQQRARGRQRSEREFGSVPHSFVFPRGRAGRSLRSLGKDLRRVLEPYTARNLQV' A
#
# COMPACT_ATOMS: atom_id res chain seq x y z
N SER A 1 -31.23 -2.51 -5.95
CA SER A 1 -30.89 -2.53 -4.51
C SER A 1 -30.14 -3.82 -4.20
N GLN A 2 -28.95 -3.76 -3.59
CA GLN A 2 -28.19 -4.98 -3.25
C GLN A 2 -28.74 -5.65 -1.99
N SER A 3 -28.82 -6.97 -2.01
CA SER A 3 -29.33 -7.78 -0.88
C SER A 3 -28.47 -7.59 0.37
N ARG A 4 -29.10 -7.66 1.56
CA ARG A 4 -28.41 -7.63 2.87
C ARG A 4 -27.32 -8.71 2.95
N PHE A 5 -27.61 -9.89 2.42
CA PHE A 5 -26.64 -11.00 2.37
C PHE A 5 -25.41 -10.65 1.52
N GLN A 6 -25.61 -10.06 0.34
CA GLN A 6 -24.50 -9.63 -0.54
C GLN A 6 -23.62 -8.58 0.14
N ARG A 7 -24.21 -7.64 0.90
CA ARG A 7 -23.44 -6.66 1.69
C ARG A 7 -22.59 -7.33 2.76
N GLN A 8 -23.15 -8.30 3.49
CA GLN A 8 -22.42 -8.99 4.55
C GLN A 8 -21.28 -9.86 4.02
N GLN A 9 -21.48 -10.53 2.88
CA GLN A 9 -20.41 -11.31 2.24
C GLN A 9 -19.23 -10.43 1.81
N ARG A 10 -19.49 -9.25 1.22
CA ARG A 10 -18.42 -8.31 0.87
C ARG A 10 -17.68 -7.77 2.09
N ALA A 11 -18.39 -7.47 3.19
CA ALA A 11 -17.76 -7.02 4.41
C ALA A 11 -16.79 -8.08 4.98
N ARG A 12 -17.21 -9.36 4.97
CA ARG A 12 -16.34 -10.49 5.39
C ARG A 12 -15.13 -10.66 4.48
N GLY A 13 -15.32 -10.58 3.16
CA GLY A 13 -14.22 -10.65 2.19
C GLY A 13 -13.20 -9.52 2.38
N ARG A 14 -13.68 -8.29 2.62
CA ARG A 14 -12.83 -7.14 2.92
C ARG A 14 -12.04 -7.32 4.22
N GLN A 15 -12.69 -7.75 5.29
CA GLN A 15 -12.03 -8.01 6.57
C GLN A 15 -10.93 -9.07 6.44
N ARG A 16 -11.19 -10.14 5.68
CA ARG A 16 -10.19 -11.17 5.40
C ARG A 16 -8.99 -10.60 4.64
N SER A 17 -9.27 -9.81 3.60
CA SER A 17 -8.24 -9.16 2.78
C SER A 17 -7.37 -8.20 3.61
N GLU A 18 -7.98 -7.42 4.51
CA GLU A 18 -7.26 -6.51 5.42
C GLU A 18 -6.34 -7.26 6.39
N ARG A 19 -6.78 -8.42 6.90
CA ARG A 19 -5.94 -9.27 7.77
C ARG A 19 -4.78 -9.89 7.02
N GLU A 20 -5.03 -10.42 5.82
CA GLU A 20 -3.98 -11.00 4.97
C GLU A 20 -2.95 -9.92 4.59
N PHE A 21 -3.41 -8.73 4.21
CA PHE A 21 -2.54 -7.59 3.91
C PHE A 21 -1.67 -7.18 5.10
N GLY A 22 -2.23 -7.08 6.31
CA GLY A 22 -1.47 -6.70 7.51
C GLY A 22 -0.59 -7.79 8.09
N SER A 23 -0.68 -9.03 7.59
CA SER A 23 0.08 -10.17 8.11
C SER A 23 1.48 -10.29 7.52
N VAL A 24 1.76 -9.61 6.40
CA VAL A 24 3.06 -9.65 5.73
C VAL A 24 3.94 -8.47 6.12
N PRO A 25 5.27 -8.57 5.99
CA PRO A 25 6.16 -7.46 6.24
C PRO A 25 5.90 -6.27 5.30
N HIS A 26 5.79 -5.07 5.87
CA HIS A 26 5.68 -3.83 5.12
C HIS A 26 7.02 -3.10 5.04
N SER A 27 7.18 -2.27 4.02
CA SER A 27 8.41 -1.50 3.82
C SER A 27 8.14 -0.04 3.46
N PHE A 28 9.17 0.78 3.65
CA PHE A 28 9.17 2.19 3.32
C PHE A 28 10.42 2.53 2.53
N VAL A 29 10.27 3.31 1.46
CA VAL A 29 11.39 3.84 0.69
C VAL A 29 11.36 5.35 0.83
N PHE A 30 12.41 5.94 1.39
CA PHE A 30 12.54 7.38 1.54
C PHE A 30 14.00 7.82 1.34
N PRO A 31 14.22 9.01 0.76
CA PRO A 31 15.57 9.53 0.62
C PRO A 31 16.15 9.92 1.99
N ARG A 32 17.46 9.73 2.16
CA ARG A 32 18.20 10.28 3.31
C ARG A 32 18.88 11.59 2.90
N GLY A 33 18.63 12.66 3.66
CA GLY A 33 19.23 13.98 3.40
C GLY A 33 18.76 14.63 2.09
N ARG A 34 19.60 15.50 1.51
CA ARG A 34 19.27 16.25 0.28
C ARG A 34 19.38 15.33 -0.95
N ALA A 35 18.28 14.73 -1.37
CA ALA A 35 18.22 14.01 -2.64
C ALA A 35 18.04 14.98 -3.82
N GLY A 36 18.66 14.66 -4.96
CA GLY A 36 18.41 15.35 -6.23
C GLY A 36 17.09 14.91 -6.88
N ARG A 37 16.74 15.55 -8.01
CA ARG A 37 15.51 15.22 -8.78
C ARG A 37 15.47 13.75 -9.21
N SER A 38 16.58 13.22 -9.74
CA SER A 38 16.65 11.84 -10.25
C SER A 38 16.48 10.82 -9.14
N LEU A 39 17.12 11.01 -7.98
CA LEU A 39 16.95 10.12 -6.82
C LEU A 39 15.52 10.15 -6.27
N ARG A 40 14.86 11.31 -6.27
CA ARG A 40 13.44 11.39 -5.91
C ARG A 40 12.55 10.64 -6.90
N SER A 41 12.85 10.70 -8.19
CA SER A 41 12.13 9.94 -9.22
C SER A 41 12.33 8.44 -8.99
N LEU A 42 13.58 7.99 -8.86
CA LEU A 42 13.91 6.61 -8.57
C LEU A 42 13.20 6.09 -7.32
N GLY A 43 13.17 6.89 -6.24
CA GLY A 43 12.44 6.53 -5.02
C GLY A 43 10.94 6.32 -5.25
N LYS A 44 10.30 7.12 -6.13
CA LYS A 44 8.89 6.92 -6.51
C LYS A 44 8.70 5.66 -7.35
N ASP A 45 9.62 5.37 -8.26
CA ASP A 45 9.54 4.18 -9.10
C ASP A 45 9.75 2.90 -8.28
N LEU A 46 10.69 2.90 -7.33
CA LEU A 46 10.85 1.80 -6.37
C LEU A 46 9.58 1.58 -5.53
N ARG A 47 8.94 2.65 -5.05
CA ARG A 47 7.66 2.53 -4.32
C ARG A 47 6.57 1.87 -5.16
N ARG A 48 6.53 2.09 -6.48
CA ARG A 48 5.58 1.45 -7.41
C ARG A 48 5.91 -0.03 -7.63
N VAL A 49 7.18 -0.35 -7.84
CA VAL A 49 7.63 -1.74 -8.03
C VAL A 49 7.36 -2.59 -6.80
N LEU A 50 7.47 -2.00 -5.60
CA LEU A 50 7.25 -2.68 -4.33
C LEU A 50 5.80 -2.57 -3.82
N GLU A 51 4.86 -2.07 -4.63
CA GLU A 51 3.43 -2.22 -4.35
C GLU A 51 3.06 -3.73 -4.26
N PRO A 52 2.10 -4.13 -3.40
CA PRO A 52 1.25 -3.29 -2.57
C PRO A 52 1.80 -3.04 -1.15
N TYR A 53 2.95 -3.62 -0.79
CA TYR A 53 3.44 -3.63 0.60
C TYR A 53 4.40 -2.48 0.94
N THR A 54 4.63 -1.57 -0.01
CA THR A 54 5.35 -0.31 0.21
C THR A 54 4.42 0.90 0.07
N ALA A 55 4.53 1.85 0.99
CA ALA A 55 3.72 3.07 0.94
C ALA A 55 4.11 3.98 -0.25
N ARG A 56 3.24 4.08 -1.24
CA ARG A 56 3.40 4.95 -2.42
C ARG A 56 3.50 6.44 -2.07
N ASN A 57 2.63 6.90 -1.17
CA ASN A 57 2.48 8.31 -0.80
C ASN A 57 3.02 8.60 0.60
N LEU A 58 4.14 7.99 0.98
CA LEU A 58 4.80 8.27 2.26
C LEU A 58 5.21 9.75 2.34
N GLN A 59 4.73 10.44 3.38
CA GLN A 59 5.10 11.81 3.74
C GLN A 59 6.26 11.76 4.74
N VAL A 60 7.42 12.28 4.35
CA VAL A 60 8.71 12.26 5.07
C VAL A 60 9.54 13.46 4.68
#